data_AF-A0A1Q5MSP7-F1
#
_entry.id   AF-A0A1Q5MSP7-F1
#
_cell.length_a   1.000
_cell.length_b   1.000
_cell.length_c   1.000
_cell.angle_alpha   90.00
_cell.angle_beta   90.00
_cell.angle_gamma   90.00
#
_symmetry.space_group_name_H-M   'P 1'
#
loop_
_entity.id
_entity.type
_entity.pdbx_description
1 polymer ?
#
loop_
_entity_poly.entity_id
_entity_poly.type
_entity_poly.pdbx_seq_one_letter_code
_entity_poly.pdbx_strand_id
1 'polypeptide(L)' 'MHDTDTDTVEANIRTAEVSLASNVYPRGTVVEARTALRAAQDARLRGDVATALAASEIALRLLADALS' A
#
# COMPACT_ATOMS: atom_id res chain seq x y z
N MET A 1 -16.86 -14.92 -0.99
CA MET A 1 -16.04 -14.18 0.02
C MET A 1 -14.65 -13.92 -0.58
N HIS A 2 -14.60 -13.24 -1.72
CA HIS A 2 -13.36 -12.92 -2.45
C HIS A 2 -13.34 -11.44 -2.91
N ASP A 3 -14.53 -10.83 -3.04
CA ASP A 3 -14.66 -9.43 -3.44
C ASP A 3 -14.17 -8.43 -2.38
N THR A 4 -14.45 -8.69 -1.10
CA THR A 4 -14.13 -7.75 -0.01
C THR A 4 -12.62 -7.49 0.15
N ASP A 5 -11.79 -8.52 -0.02
CA ASP A 5 -10.34 -8.39 0.12
C ASP A 5 -9.75 -7.64 -1.08
N THR A 6 -10.32 -7.85 -2.28
CA THR A 6 -9.91 -7.14 -3.49
C THR A 6 -10.25 -5.64 -3.38
N ASP A 7 -11.46 -5.30 -2.93
CA ASP A 7 -11.87 -3.92 -2.69
C ASP A 7 -10.97 -3.24 -1.64
N THR A 8 -10.59 -3.98 -0.60
CA THR A 8 -9.70 -3.50 0.47
C THR A 8 -8.29 -3.21 -0.07
N VAL A 9 -7.74 -4.09 -0.91
CA VAL A 9 -6.45 -3.87 -1.58
C VAL A 9 -6.47 -2.57 -2.39
N GLU A 10 -7.51 -2.34 -3.18
CA GLU A 10 -7.63 -1.13 -4.00
C GLU A 10 -7.75 0.13 -3.14
N ALA A 11 -8.55 0.07 -2.07
CA ALA A 11 -8.70 1.17 -1.12
C ALA A 11 -7.37 1.49 -0.41
N ASN A 12 -6.61 0.46 -0.02
CA ASN A 12 -5.31 0.63 0.64
C ASN A 12 -4.28 1.26 -0.30
N ILE A 13 -4.17 0.74 -1.54
CA ILE A 13 -3.27 1.29 -2.56
C ILE A 13 -3.60 2.77 -2.80
N ARG A 14 -4.88 3.10 -3.01
CA ARG A 14 -5.31 4.48 -3.25
C ARG A 14 -5.01 5.39 -2.06
N THR A 15 -5.27 4.93 -0.84
CA THR A 15 -5.00 5.69 0.39
C THR A 15 -3.51 5.99 0.52
N ALA A 16 -2.64 5.01 0.26
CA ALA A 16 -1.20 5.19 0.32
C ALA A 16 -0.69 6.16 -0.76
N GLU A 17 -1.22 6.08 -1.98
CA GLU A 17 -0.89 7.01 -3.08
C GLU A 17 -1.28 8.46 -2.76
N VAL A 18 -2.49 8.67 -2.24
CA VAL A 18 -2.95 9.99 -1.78
C VAL A 18 -2.05 10.50 -0.65
N SER A 19 -1.76 9.65 0.33
CA SER A 19 -0.92 10.01 1.48
C SER A 19 0.49 10.45 1.03
N LEU A 20 1.13 9.71 0.12
CA LEU A 20 2.42 10.06 -0.49
C LEU A 20 2.38 11.36 -1.29
N ALA A 21 1.23 11.72 -1.87
CA ALA A 21 1.06 12.97 -2.63
C ALA A 21 0.75 14.18 -1.73
N SER A 22 0.10 13.94 -0.58
CA SER A 22 -0.38 14.99 0.31
C SER A 22 0.57 15.33 1.46
N ASN A 23 1.53 14.47 1.77
CA ASN A 23 2.42 14.65 2.92
C ASN A 23 3.91 14.65 2.52
N VAL A 24 4.74 15.16 3.43
CA VAL A 24 6.21 15.11 3.31
C VAL A 24 6.74 14.05 4.26
N TYR A 25 7.45 13.07 3.72
CA TYR A 25 8.03 11.96 4.45
C TYR A 25 9.55 11.95 4.36
N PRO A 26 10.24 11.31 5.32
CA PRO A 26 11.64 10.96 5.15
C PRO A 26 11.86 10.15 3.87
N ARG A 27 12.97 10.39 3.16
CA ARG A 27 13.26 9.72 1.88
C ARG A 27 13.24 8.20 1.99
N GLY A 28 13.73 7.64 3.11
CA GLY A 28 13.71 6.20 3.38
C GLY A 28 12.28 5.64 3.38
N THR A 29 11.39 6.25 4.16
CA THR A 29 9.96 5.90 4.21
C THR A 29 9.30 5.98 2.84
N VAL A 30 9.57 7.02 2.04
CA VAL A 30 9.02 7.14 0.68
C VAL A 30 9.45 5.97 -0.20
N VAL A 31 10.72 5.58 -0.14
CA VAL A 31 11.26 4.48 -0.95
C VAL A 31 10.65 3.14 -0.52
N GLU A 32 10.57 2.89 0.79
CA GLU A 32 10.01 1.65 1.34
C GLU A 32 8.50 1.54 1.04
N ALA A 33 7.73 2.60 1.29
CA ALA A 33 6.29 2.63 1.02
C ALA A 33 5.99 2.45 -0.48
N ARG A 34 6.77 3.09 -1.38
CA ARG A 34 6.62 2.89 -2.82
C ARG A 34 7.00 1.49 -3.27
N THR A 35 7.98 0.86 -2.62
CA THR A 35 8.37 -0.52 -2.91
C THR A 35 7.25 -1.48 -2.52
N ALA A 36 6.67 -1.31 -1.33
CA ALA A 36 5.51 -2.08 -0.88
C ALA A 36 4.29 -1.87 -1.78
N LEU A 37 4.02 -0.63 -2.22
CA LEU A 37 2.93 -0.34 -3.17
C LEU A 37 3.10 -1.06 -4.52
N ARG A 38 4.30 -1.06 -5.08
CA ARG A 38 4.58 -1.80 -6.32
C ARG A 38 4.36 -3.30 -6.14
N ALA A 39 4.83 -3.86 -5.04
CA ALA A 39 4.60 -5.27 -4.72
C ALA A 39 3.10 -5.59 -4.60
N ALA A 40 2.31 -4.70 -3.98
CA ALA A 40 0.87 -4.84 -3.88
C ALA A 40 0.18 -4.82 -5.25
N GLN A 41 0.57 -3.88 -6.11
CA GLN A 41 0.05 -3.76 -7.48
C GLN A 41 0.41 -4.99 -8.32
N ASP A 42 1.66 -5.45 -8.27
CA ASP A 42 2.12 -6.63 -9.02
C ASP A 42 1.45 -7.93 -8.55
N ALA A 43 1.20 -8.06 -7.24
CA ALA A 43 0.46 -9.18 -6.68
C ALA A 43 -1.01 -9.15 -7.10
N ARG A 44 -1.66 -7.97 -7.07
CA ARG A 44 -3.04 -7.77 -7.53
C ARG A 44 -3.20 -8.15 -8.99
N LEU A 45 -2.29 -7.72 -9.86
CA LEU A 45 -2.30 -8.06 -11.30
C LEU A 45 -2.16 -9.57 -11.56
N ARG A 46 -1.47 -10.29 -10.67
CA ARG A 46 -1.32 -11.74 -10.73
C ARG A 46 -2.48 -12.50 -10.10
N GLY A 47 -3.46 -11.81 -9.50
CA GLY A 47 -4.57 -12.41 -8.77
C GLY A 47 -4.19 -12.93 -7.38
N ASP A 48 -3.00 -12.62 -6.88
CA ASP A 48 -2.56 -12.98 -5.53
C ASP A 48 -3.05 -11.93 -4.52
N VAL A 49 -4.33 -12.04 -4.16
CA VAL A 49 -5.01 -11.08 -3.28
C VAL A 49 -4.40 -11.06 -1.88
N ALA A 50 -3.94 -12.20 -1.35
CA ALA A 50 -3.34 -12.27 -0.02
C ALA A 50 -2.02 -11.49 0.05
N THR A 51 -1.13 -11.68 -0.93
CA THR A 51 0.12 -10.91 -1.02
C THR A 51 -0.17 -9.44 -1.28
N ALA A 52 -1.16 -9.13 -2.12
CA ALA A 52 -1.54 -7.75 -2.42
C ALA A 52 -2.03 -7.02 -1.17
N LEU A 53 -2.86 -7.69 -0.35
CA LEU A 53 -3.38 -7.14 0.90
C LEU A 53 -2.24 -6.85 1.87
N ALA A 54 -1.40 -7.84 2.16
CA ALA A 54 -0.28 -7.69 3.08
C ALA A 54 0.67 -6.56 2.65
N ALA A 55 1.03 -6.50 1.36
CA ALA A 55 1.91 -5.45 0.86
C ALA A 55 1.27 -4.06 0.93
N SER A 56 -0.03 -3.95 0.66
CA SER A 56 -0.77 -2.69 0.76
C SER A 56 -0.87 -2.18 2.21
N GLU A 57 -1.06 -3.08 3.18
CA GLU A 57 -1.09 -2.76 4.61
C GLU A 57 0.28 -2.31 5.13
N ILE A 58 1.36 -2.97 4.68
CA ILE A 58 2.73 -2.55 5.00
C ILE A 58 2.98 -1.13 4.51
N ALA A 59 2.58 -0.80 3.28
CA ALA A 59 2.72 0.56 2.76
C ALA A 59 1.99 1.58 3.63
N LEU A 60 0.75 1.29 4.04
CA LEU A 60 -0.01 2.17 4.94
C LEU A 60 0.63 2.30 6.31
N ARG A 61 1.15 1.20 6.88
CA ARG A 61 1.82 1.22 8.18
C ARG A 61 3.05 2.11 8.17
N LEU A 62 3.92 1.96 7.16
CA LEU A 62 5.12 2.79 7.00
C LEU A 62 4.77 4.29 6.95
N LEU A 63 3.70 4.64 6.24
CA LEU A 63 3.25 6.02 6.12
C LEU A 63 2.62 6.54 7.41
N ALA A 64 1.83 5.72 8.11
CA ALA A 64 1.21 6.09 9.39
C ALA A 64 2.26 6.27 10.50
N ASP A 65 3.23 5.36 10.58
CA ASP A 65 4.32 5.43 11.56
C ASP A 65 5.20 6.67 11.33
N ALA A 66 5.34 7.13 10.08
CA ALA A 66 6.09 8.34 9.75
C ALA A 66 5.33 9.66 9.98
N LEU A 67 4.01 9.61 10.24
CA LEU A 67 3.20 10.76 10.64
C LEU A 67 3.03 10.88 12.17
N SER A 68 3.43 9.85 12.91
CA SER A 68 3.31 9.77 14.37
C SER A 68 4.54 10.37 15.06
#